data_AF-A0A1I2DT80-F1
#
_entry.id   AF-A0A1I2DT80-F1
#
_cell.length_a   1.000
_cell.length_b   1.000
_cell.length_c   1.000
_cell.angle_alpha   90.00
_cell.angle_beta   90.00
_cell.angle_gamma   90.00
#
_symmetry.space_group_name_H-M   'P 1'
#
loop_
_entity.id
_entity.type
_entity.pdbx_description
1 polymer ?
#
loop_
_entity_poly.entity_id
_entity_poly.type
_entity_poly.pdbx_seq_one_letter_code
_entity_poly.pdbx_strand_id
1 'polypeptide(L)'
;MKKNKTIPYYSKKNDKWRVKIKMEYKGKDYIQTEEGDLEYVVCEYLTTSLYYPFWLDEDRDTDRDFQSHDHSFNDVLRWLLHYPEHFSIEGFEEYYSKQEIELLQKFQKKLLEDLGKTGE
;
A
#
# COMPACT_ATOMS: atom_id res chain seq x y z
N MET A 1 2.96 -14.31 -31.87
CA MET A 1 2.63 -12.90 -31.55
C MET A 1 3.77 -12.27 -30.77
N LYS A 2 4.33 -11.13 -31.20
CA LYS A 2 5.25 -10.35 -30.34
C LYS A 2 4.44 -9.91 -29.12
N LYS A 3 4.87 -10.31 -27.91
CA LYS A 3 4.19 -9.89 -26.67
C LYS A 3 4.21 -8.37 -26.60
N ASN A 4 3.03 -7.74 -26.54
CA ASN A 4 2.94 -6.31 -26.27
C ASN A 4 3.36 -6.08 -24.82
N LYS A 5 4.59 -5.58 -24.61
CA LYS A 5 5.16 -5.40 -23.28
C LYS A 5 4.68 -4.11 -22.60
N THR A 6 3.81 -3.34 -23.25
CA THR A 6 3.17 -2.16 -22.65
C THR A 6 1.90 -2.51 -21.88
N ILE A 7 1.53 -3.79 -21.82
CA ILE A 7 0.48 -4.32 -20.93
C ILE A 7 1.20 -5.14 -19.85
N PRO A 8 0.81 -5.05 -18.57
CA PRO A 8 1.39 -5.86 -17.50
C PRO A 8 1.53 -7.33 -17.87
N TYR A 9 2.70 -7.91 -17.62
CA TYR A 9 3.00 -9.30 -17.91
C TYR A 9 3.92 -9.92 -16.88
N TYR A 10 3.68 -11.19 -16.56
CA TYR A 10 4.54 -11.92 -15.65
C TYR A 10 5.81 -12.44 -16.37
N SER A 11 6.96 -12.18 -15.76
CA SER A 11 8.29 -12.54 -16.25
C SER A 11 8.87 -13.69 -15.45
N LYS A 12 8.67 -14.92 -15.93
CA LYS A 12 9.19 -16.15 -15.30
C LYS A 12 10.70 -16.11 -14.98
N LYS A 13 11.50 -15.42 -15.80
CA LYS A 13 12.95 -15.29 -15.59
C LYS A 13 13.30 -14.49 -14.33
N ASN A 14 12.49 -13.47 -14.03
CA ASN A 14 12.74 -12.54 -12.92
C ASN A 14 11.82 -12.82 -11.72
N ASP A 15 10.89 -13.77 -11.87
CA ASP A 15 9.85 -14.08 -10.88
C ASP A 15 9.05 -12.84 -10.43
N LYS A 16 8.71 -11.96 -11.37
CA LYS A 16 8.04 -10.68 -11.10
C LYS A 16 7.05 -10.30 -12.20
N TRP A 17 6.06 -9.48 -11.84
CA TRP A 17 5.25 -8.75 -12.81
C TRP A 17 6.05 -7.59 -13.38
N ARG A 18 5.78 -7.22 -14.64
CA ARG A 18 6.49 -6.15 -15.34
C ARG A 18 5.59 -5.39 -16.29
N VAL A 19 5.90 -4.13 -16.53
CA VAL A 19 5.31 -3.32 -17.60
C VAL A 19 6.35 -2.39 -18.22
N LYS A 20 6.27 -2.14 -19.53
CA LYS A 20 7.09 -1.12 -20.20
C LYS A 20 6.29 0.15 -20.39
N ILE A 21 6.73 1.23 -19.78
CA ILE A 21 6.09 2.53 -19.84
C ILE A 21 6.92 3.45 -20.73
N LYS A 22 6.27 4.16 -21.63
CA LYS A 22 6.90 5.24 -22.39
C LYS A 22 6.74 6.52 -21.60
N MET A 23 7.84 7.21 -21.38
CA MET A 23 7.87 8.46 -20.65
C MET A 23 8.66 9.49 -21.45
N GLU A 24 8.35 10.77 -21.24
CA GLU A 24 9.07 11.89 -21.81
C GLU A 24 9.79 12.66 -20.70
N TYR A 25 11.08 12.97 -20.91
CA TYR A 25 11.87 13.75 -19.96
C TYR A 25 12.81 14.65 -20.73
N LYS A 26 12.68 15.97 -20.51
CA LYS A 26 13.43 17.01 -21.24
C LYS A 26 13.33 16.85 -22.76
N GLY A 27 12.13 16.54 -23.27
CA GLY A 27 11.85 16.39 -24.71
C GLY A 27 12.44 15.14 -25.35
N LYS A 28 12.81 14.12 -24.55
CA LYS A 28 13.29 12.83 -25.04
C LYS A 28 12.40 11.70 -24.52
N ASP A 29 12.02 10.81 -25.43
CA ASP A 29 11.31 9.58 -25.09
C ASP A 29 12.27 8.54 -24.51
N TYR A 30 11.88 7.93 -23.40
CA TYR A 30 12.52 6.77 -22.81
C TYR A 30 11.49 5.68 -22.52
N ILE A 31 11.97 4.44 -22.52
CA ILE A 31 11.17 3.30 -22.10
C ILE A 31 11.71 2.84 -20.75
N GLN A 32 10.90 3.05 -19.72
CA GLN A 32 11.16 2.50 -18.40
C GLN A 32 10.49 1.11 -18.30
N THR A 33 11.11 0.21 -17.54
CA THR A 33 10.50 -1.08 -17.22
C THR A 33 10.29 -1.13 -15.73
N GLU A 34 9.04 -1.07 -15.30
CA GLU A 34 8.66 -1.30 -13.92
C GLU A 34 8.56 -2.79 -13.65
N GLU A 35 8.98 -3.20 -12.46
CA GLU A 35 8.91 -4.58 -12.02
C GLU A 35 8.71 -4.73 -10.52
N GLY A 36 7.81 -5.62 -10.14
CA GLY A 36 7.44 -5.84 -8.74
C GLY A 36 6.22 -6.74 -8.62
N ASP A 37 5.46 -6.52 -7.57
CA ASP A 37 4.16 -7.16 -7.37
C ASP A 37 3.13 -6.65 -8.39
N LEU A 38 2.08 -7.44 -8.61
CA LEU A 38 1.08 -7.13 -9.64
C LEU A 38 0.42 -5.77 -9.40
N GLU A 39 0.07 -5.48 -8.15
CA GLU A 39 -0.59 -4.24 -7.75
C GLU A 39 0.26 -3.01 -8.09
N TYR A 40 1.54 -3.04 -7.71
CA TYR A 40 2.51 -2.00 -8.08
C TYR A 40 2.58 -1.80 -9.59
N VAL A 41 2.75 -2.88 -10.35
CA VAL A 41 2.86 -2.83 -11.82
C VAL A 41 1.58 -2.30 -12.48
N VAL A 42 0.41 -2.59 -11.91
CA VAL A 42 -0.88 -2.06 -12.38
C VAL A 42 -1.00 -0.57 -12.07
N CYS A 43 -0.57 -0.12 -10.88
CA CYS A 43 -0.53 1.28 -10.49
C CYS A 43 0.32 2.10 -11.47
N GLU A 44 1.55 1.63 -11.73
CA GLU A 44 2.45 2.24 -12.72
C GLU A 44 1.84 2.26 -14.13
N TYR A 45 1.21 1.16 -14.55
CA TYR A 45 0.53 1.10 -15.85
C TYR A 45 -0.61 2.11 -16.00
N LEU A 46 -1.35 2.37 -14.91
CA LEU A 46 -2.47 3.31 -14.88
C LEU A 46 -2.05 4.74 -14.50
N THR A 47 -0.77 4.98 -14.22
CA THR A 47 -0.25 6.25 -13.70
C THR A 47 -1.02 6.73 -12.46
N THR A 48 -1.33 5.79 -11.56
CA THR A 48 -2.02 6.04 -10.30
C THR A 48 -1.30 5.29 -9.17
N SER A 49 -1.71 5.49 -7.93
CA SER A 49 -1.31 4.63 -6.82
C SER A 49 -2.51 4.33 -5.94
N LEU A 50 -2.48 3.18 -5.25
CA LEU A 50 -3.32 2.99 -4.10
C LEU A 50 -2.83 3.88 -2.97
N TYR A 51 -3.76 4.32 -2.14
CA TYR A 51 -3.47 5.22 -1.05
C TYR A 51 -4.29 4.80 0.16
N TYR A 52 -3.61 4.23 1.14
CA TYR A 52 -4.21 3.75 2.38
C TYR A 52 -3.66 4.58 3.55
N PRO A 53 -4.31 5.70 3.90
CA PRO A 53 -3.87 6.55 5.00
C PRO A 53 -4.27 5.96 6.36
N PHE A 54 -3.42 6.15 7.35
CA PHE A 54 -3.64 5.76 8.74
C PHE A 54 -2.84 6.66 9.67
N TRP A 55 -3.14 6.57 10.96
CA TRP A 55 -2.42 7.21 12.04
C TRP A 55 -1.55 6.21 12.78
N LEU A 56 -0.37 6.68 13.19
CA LEU A 56 0.37 6.17 14.33
C LEU A 56 0.33 7.28 15.39
N ASP A 57 0.03 6.99 16.65
CA ASP A 57 -0.09 8.01 17.71
C ASP A 57 1.12 8.97 17.77
N GLU A 58 2.33 8.51 17.43
CA GLU A 58 3.54 9.33 17.38
C GLU A 58 3.46 10.47 16.35
N ASP A 59 2.61 10.34 15.33
CA ASP A 59 2.43 11.30 14.24
C ASP A 59 1.29 12.30 14.49
N ARG A 60 0.37 12.00 15.44
CA ARG A 60 -0.87 12.80 15.66
C ARG A 60 -0.62 14.17 16.30
N ASP A 61 0.53 14.38 16.95
CA ASP A 61 0.83 15.59 17.73
C ASP A 61 2.00 16.40 17.15
N THR A 62 2.44 16.08 15.92
CA THR A 62 3.43 16.89 15.22
C THR A 62 2.71 17.96 14.40
N ASP A 63 3.18 19.21 14.40
CA ASP A 63 2.72 20.33 13.55
C ASP A 63 2.87 20.06 12.03
N ARG A 64 3.00 18.79 11.63
CA ARG A 64 3.09 18.30 10.26
C ARG A 64 1.80 17.54 9.96
N ASP A 65 0.96 18.12 9.11
CA ASP A 65 -0.22 17.48 8.49
C ASP A 65 0.16 16.31 7.55
N PHE A 66 1.09 15.44 7.94
CA PHE A 66 1.50 14.28 7.15
C PHE A 66 1.07 13.02 7.88
N GLN A 67 -0.12 12.56 7.54
CA GLN A 67 -0.56 11.22 7.91
C GLN A 67 0.34 10.16 7.27
N SER A 68 0.60 9.10 8.02
CA SER A 68 1.22 7.89 7.49
C SER A 68 0.30 7.26 6.44
N HIS A 69 0.87 6.67 5.40
CA HIS A 69 0.11 5.98 4.36
C HIS A 69 0.96 4.92 3.68
N ASP A 70 0.29 3.94 3.07
CA ASP A 70 0.92 2.93 2.24
C ASP A 70 0.22 2.73 0.91
N HIS A 71 0.91 2.02 0.01
CA HIS A 71 0.46 1.73 -1.35
C HIS A 71 -0.06 0.29 -1.51
N SER A 72 -0.18 -0.47 -0.41
CA SER A 72 -0.88 -1.75 -0.38
C SER A 72 -1.56 -1.98 0.96
N PHE A 73 -2.71 -2.66 0.94
CA PHE A 73 -3.38 -3.06 2.19
C PHE A 73 -2.52 -4.04 3.02
N ASN A 74 -1.66 -4.83 2.36
CA ASN A 74 -0.74 -5.72 3.05
C ASN A 74 0.32 -4.96 3.88
N ASP A 75 0.78 -3.81 3.41
CA ASP A 75 1.70 -2.97 4.17
C ASP A 75 1.00 -2.28 5.34
N VAL A 76 -0.26 -1.86 5.17
CA VAL A 76 -1.10 -1.40 6.30
C VAL A 76 -1.21 -2.48 7.39
N LEU A 77 -1.44 -3.73 7.02
CA LEU A 77 -1.47 -4.85 7.97
C LEU A 77 -0.13 -5.04 8.69
N ARG A 78 1.00 -4.78 8.03
CA ARG A 78 2.33 -4.80 8.67
C ARG A 78 2.46 -3.71 9.71
N TRP A 79 2.04 -2.48 9.42
CA TRP A 79 2.04 -1.40 10.41
C TRP A 79 1.18 -1.73 11.62
N LEU A 80 -0.04 -2.22 11.39
CA LEU A 80 -0.91 -2.64 12.48
C LEU A 80 -0.31 -3.78 13.33
N LEU A 81 0.39 -4.74 12.70
CA LEU A 81 1.09 -5.81 13.42
C LEU A 81 2.21 -5.27 14.32
N HIS A 82 2.96 -4.26 13.86
CA HIS A 82 4.09 -3.70 14.59
C HIS A 82 3.68 -2.69 15.66
N TYR A 83 2.57 -1.96 15.45
CA TYR A 83 2.13 -0.87 16.32
C TYR A 83 0.63 -0.95 16.64
N PRO A 84 0.12 -2.06 17.20
CA PRO A 84 -1.32 -2.27 17.36
C PRO A 84 -2.00 -1.29 18.33
N GLU A 85 -1.27 -0.69 19.28
CA GLU A 85 -1.83 0.33 20.19
C GLU A 85 -1.92 1.71 19.56
N HIS A 86 -1.01 2.00 18.63
CA HIS A 86 -0.86 3.32 18.06
C HIS A 86 -1.55 3.46 16.70
N PHE A 87 -1.97 2.34 16.11
CA PHE A 87 -2.59 2.30 14.80
C PHE A 87 -4.06 2.74 14.86
N SER A 88 -4.45 3.67 13.97
CA SER A 88 -5.85 4.04 13.78
C SER A 88 -6.14 4.45 12.34
N ILE A 89 -7.34 4.15 11.84
CA ILE A 89 -7.84 4.66 10.54
C ILE A 89 -8.95 5.68 10.72
N GLU A 90 -9.17 6.17 11.94
CA GLU A 90 -10.19 7.17 12.24
C GLU A 90 -10.03 8.42 11.37
N GLY A 91 -11.10 8.78 10.64
CA GLY A 91 -11.11 9.89 9.68
C GLY A 91 -10.65 9.50 8.26
N PHE A 92 -10.27 8.24 8.05
CA PHE A 92 -9.80 7.71 6.76
C PHE A 92 -10.64 6.52 6.25
N GLU A 93 -11.82 6.28 6.82
CA GLU A 93 -12.63 5.10 6.54
C GLU A 93 -13.06 5.01 5.07
N GLU A 94 -13.17 6.14 4.35
CA GLU A 94 -13.52 6.16 2.92
C GLU A 94 -12.47 5.52 2.01
N TYR A 95 -11.21 5.43 2.46
CA TYR A 95 -10.11 4.83 1.71
C TYR A 95 -10.05 3.31 1.84
N TYR A 96 -10.86 2.74 2.72
CA TYR A 96 -10.90 1.30 2.99
C TYR A 96 -12.26 0.73 2.60
N SER A 97 -12.25 -0.46 2.02
CA SER A 97 -13.48 -1.24 1.87
C SER A 97 -14.01 -1.67 3.23
N LYS A 98 -15.32 -1.95 3.31
CA LYS A 98 -15.94 -2.46 4.54
C LYS A 98 -15.27 -3.73 5.07
N GLN A 99 -14.81 -4.61 4.17
CA GLN A 99 -14.14 -5.85 4.56
C GLN A 99 -12.75 -5.61 5.15
N GLU A 100 -12.00 -4.65 4.59
CA GLU A 100 -10.69 -4.25 5.12
C GLU A 100 -10.83 -3.62 6.52
N ILE A 101 -11.81 -2.73 6.72
CA ILE A 101 -12.10 -2.13 8.03
C ILE A 101 -12.40 -3.22 9.07
N GLU A 102 -13.30 -4.17 8.75
CA GLU A 102 -13.62 -5.27 9.67
C GLU A 102 -12.40 -6.14 9.98
N LEU A 103 -11.53 -6.38 9.00
CA LEU A 103 -10.31 -7.16 9.20
C LEU A 103 -9.33 -6.42 10.11
N LEU A 104 -9.08 -5.13 9.87
CA LEU A 104 -8.21 -4.29 10.69
C LEU A 104 -8.67 -4.30 12.15
N GLN A 105 -9.96 -4.07 12.40
CA GLN A 105 -10.53 -4.05 13.75
C GLN A 105 -10.38 -5.40 14.46
N LYS A 106 -10.69 -6.51 13.79
CA LYS A 106 -10.56 -7.86 14.36
C LYS A 106 -9.10 -8.22 14.63
N PHE A 107 -8.21 -7.84 13.72
CA PHE A 107 -6.78 -8.12 13.85
C PHE A 107 -6.17 -7.32 14.99
N GLN A 108 -6.42 -6.01 15.04
CA GLN A 108 -5.96 -5.13 16.12
C GLN A 108 -6.44 -5.63 17.48
N LYS A 109 -7.74 -5.92 17.62
CA LYS A 109 -8.30 -6.45 18.85
C LYS A 109 -7.57 -7.72 19.31
N LYS A 110 -7.37 -8.69 18.40
CA LYS A 110 -6.70 -9.94 18.73
C LYS A 110 -5.24 -9.74 19.16
N LEU A 111 -4.52 -8.84 18.49
CA LEU A 111 -3.13 -8.48 18.85
C LEU A 111 -3.07 -7.90 20.26
N LEU A 112 -3.95 -6.95 20.59
CA LEU A 112 -4.00 -6.33 21.91
C LEU A 112 -4.36 -7.34 23.01
N GLU A 113 -5.30 -8.25 22.75
CA GLU A 113 -5.64 -9.35 23.67
C GLU A 113 -4.44 -10.27 23.93
N ASP A 114 -3.72 -10.68 22.88
CA ASP A 114 -2.57 -11.58 23.00
C ASP A 114 -1.35 -10.94 23.65
N LEU A 115 -1.19 -9.62 23.52
CA LEU A 115 -0.13 -8.85 24.17
C LEU A 115 -0.44 -8.56 25.66
N GLY A 116 -1.61 -8.98 26.17
CA GLY A 116 -2.03 -8.71 27.53
C GLY A 116 -2.42 -7.24 27.78
N LYS A 117 -2.80 -6.52 26.73
CA LYS A 117 -3.09 -5.08 26.75
C LYS A 117 -4.58 -4.74 26.73
N THR A 118 -5.44 -5.75 26.80
CA THR A 118 -6.87 -5.56 27.10
C THR A 118 -7.12 -5.83 28.58
N GLY A 119 -6.96 -4.80 29.43
CA GLY A 119 -7.40 -4.85 30.82
C GLY A 119 -6.64 -3.95 31.80
N GLU A 120 -7.10 -2.70 31.93
CA GLU A 120 -7.61 -2.14 33.20
C GLU A 120 -8.93 -1.40 32.91
#